data_AF-A0A7S3ZGM9-F1
#
_entry.id   AF-A0A7S3ZGM9-F1
#
_cell.length_a   1.000
_cell.length_b   1.000
_cell.length_c   1.000
_cell.angle_alpha   90.00
_cell.angle_beta   90.00
_cell.angle_gamma   90.00
#
_symmetry.space_group_name_H-M   'P 1'
#
loop_
_entity.id
_entity.type
_entity.pdbx_description
1 polymer ?
#
loop_
_entity_poly.entity_id
_entity_poly.type
_entity_poly.pdbx_seq_one_letter_code
_entity_poly.pdbx_strand_id
1 'polypeptide(L)'
;RMKKASRRCVETVLYYHSTDISPTCTMVVAFARHAKLPLTFKEISYEKGDRFAKDFLKFNPYHCLPTLVEKIKSSEASSTGGQGEDQKGEFSLWESQAVLRYLCARFPESEVVQDAYPNDIRIRAKIDQMLDYRHCTLYSLVCKVFMLSET
;
A
#
# COMPACT_ATOMS: atom_id res chain seq x y z
N ARG A 1 1.40 -24.20 9.08
CA ARG A 1 0.15 -23.93 9.85
C ARG A 1 -0.10 -22.41 9.83
N MET A 2 -0.71 -21.86 8.77
CA MET A 2 -0.87 -20.41 8.60
C MET A 2 -1.83 -19.83 9.65
N LYS A 3 -1.41 -18.79 10.38
CA LYS A 3 -2.18 -18.16 11.46
C LYS A 3 -3.38 -17.35 10.93
N LYS A 4 -4.34 -17.12 11.85
CA LYS A 4 -5.69 -16.56 11.71
C LYS A 4 -5.84 -15.28 10.86
N ALA A 5 -4.79 -14.48 10.65
CA ALA A 5 -4.83 -13.27 9.82
C ALA A 5 -5.02 -13.57 8.32
N SER A 6 -4.42 -14.65 7.81
CA SER A 6 -4.59 -15.07 6.42
C SER A 6 -5.98 -15.65 6.11
N ARG A 7 -6.81 -15.91 7.13
CA ARG A 7 -8.13 -16.56 6.97
C ARG A 7 -9.30 -15.58 6.74
N ARG A 8 -9.09 -14.29 7.07
CA ARG A 8 -10.13 -13.24 7.11
C ARG A 8 -10.39 -12.55 5.77
N CYS A 9 -9.38 -12.45 4.90
CA CYS A 9 -9.48 -11.76 3.61
C CYS A 9 -9.77 -12.77 2.49
N VAL A 10 -10.63 -12.38 1.54
CA VAL A 10 -10.91 -13.16 0.31
C VAL A 10 -9.89 -12.82 -0.77
N GLU A 11 -9.59 -11.54 -0.92
CA GLU A 11 -8.75 -11.01 -1.99
C GLU A 11 -8.12 -9.68 -1.56
N THR A 12 -6.81 -9.54 -1.75
CA THR A 12 -6.08 -8.28 -1.60
C THR A 12 -5.62 -7.80 -2.97
N VAL A 13 -6.13 -6.65 -3.41
CA VAL A 13 -5.83 -6.03 -4.71
C VAL A 13 -4.97 -4.79 -4.50
N LEU A 14 -3.83 -4.70 -5.18
CA LEU A 14 -2.98 -3.52 -5.24
C LEU A 14 -3.19 -2.80 -6.57
N TYR A 15 -3.81 -1.63 -6.51
CA TYR A 15 -3.93 -0.72 -7.63
C TYR A 15 -2.67 0.11 -7.75
N TYR A 16 -2.04 0.08 -8.92
CA TYR A 16 -0.75 0.74 -9.17
C TYR A 16 -0.68 1.25 -10.61
N HIS A 17 0.30 2.10 -10.88
CA HIS A 17 0.63 2.54 -12.23
C HIS A 17 2.09 2.14 -12.52
N SER A 18 2.35 1.61 -13.72
CA SER A 18 3.60 0.92 -14.05
C SER A 18 4.72 1.83 -14.57
N THR A 19 4.52 3.14 -14.68
CA THR A 19 5.58 4.02 -15.21
C THR A 19 6.78 4.09 -14.28
N ASP A 20 7.96 4.11 -14.90
CA ASP A 20 9.27 4.21 -14.23
C ASP A 20 9.41 5.48 -13.37
N ILE A 21 8.50 6.45 -13.54
CA ILE A 21 8.51 7.77 -12.90
C ILE A 21 7.62 7.80 -11.64
N SER A 22 6.94 6.71 -11.25
CA SER A 22 6.14 6.67 -10.01
C SER A 22 6.91 6.03 -8.84
N PRO A 23 7.78 6.76 -8.12
CA PRO A 23 8.57 6.20 -7.03
C PRO A 23 7.72 5.73 -5.85
N THR A 24 6.48 6.20 -5.71
CA THR A 24 5.55 5.72 -4.68
C THR A 24 4.99 4.33 -5.02
N CYS A 25 4.60 4.09 -6.27
CA CYS A 25 4.12 2.78 -6.72
C CYS A 25 5.27 1.77 -6.81
N THR A 26 6.40 2.18 -7.38
CA THR A 26 7.55 1.30 -7.64
C THR A 26 8.05 0.62 -6.38
N MET A 27 8.17 1.33 -5.25
CA MET A 27 8.63 0.68 -4.01
C MET A 27 7.66 -0.40 -3.51
N VAL A 28 6.35 -0.12 -3.52
CA VAL A 28 5.36 -1.07 -3.01
C VAL A 28 5.30 -2.30 -3.90
N VAL A 29 5.30 -2.10 -5.22
CA VAL A 29 5.29 -3.19 -6.20
C VAL A 29 6.58 -4.01 -6.13
N ALA A 30 7.73 -3.37 -6.06
CA ALA A 30 9.03 -4.04 -5.93
C ALA A 30 9.10 -4.88 -4.65
N PHE A 31 8.71 -4.30 -3.52
CA PHE A 31 8.66 -5.01 -2.24
C PHE A 31 7.70 -6.21 -2.29
N ALA A 32 6.46 -5.99 -2.74
CA ALA A 32 5.46 -7.05 -2.78
C ALA A 32 5.87 -8.21 -3.72
N ARG A 33 6.47 -7.89 -4.88
CA ARG A 33 7.00 -8.91 -5.81
C ARG A 33 8.22 -9.63 -5.22
N HIS A 34 9.15 -8.90 -4.61
CA HIS A 34 10.35 -9.49 -3.99
C HIS A 34 9.99 -10.44 -2.84
N ALA A 35 9.07 -10.01 -1.97
CA ALA A 35 8.56 -10.82 -0.87
C ALA A 35 7.54 -11.90 -1.31
N LYS A 36 7.25 -12.00 -2.61
CA LYS A 36 6.29 -12.94 -3.22
C LYS A 36 4.93 -12.94 -2.51
N LEU A 37 4.44 -11.75 -2.18
CA LEU A 37 3.17 -11.60 -1.49
C LEU A 37 2.01 -12.00 -2.41
N PRO A 38 0.98 -12.69 -1.89
CA PRO A 38 -0.16 -13.17 -2.68
C PRO A 38 -1.17 -12.04 -2.96
N LEU A 39 -0.75 -11.03 -3.72
CA LEU A 39 -1.57 -9.87 -4.08
C LEU A 39 -2.00 -9.95 -5.54
N THR A 40 -3.22 -9.52 -5.83
CA THR A 40 -3.66 -9.24 -7.20
C THR A 40 -3.18 -7.84 -7.59
N PHE A 41 -2.34 -7.74 -8.63
CA PHE A 41 -1.86 -6.46 -9.13
C PHE A 41 -2.79 -5.94 -10.22
N LYS A 42 -3.38 -4.75 -10.01
CA LYS A 42 -4.25 -4.12 -11.00
C LYS A 42 -3.64 -2.80 -11.45
N GLU A 43 -3.29 -2.76 -12.74
CA GLU A 43 -2.73 -1.55 -13.32
C GLU A 43 -3.83 -0.53 -13.63
N ILE A 44 -3.54 0.74 -13.34
CA ILE A 44 -4.37 1.91 -13.60
C ILE A 44 -3.65 2.78 -14.62
N SER A 45 -4.32 3.12 -15.72
CA SER A 45 -3.76 4.02 -16.72
C SER A 45 -3.96 5.48 -16.30
N TYR A 46 -2.87 6.26 -16.30
CA TYR A 46 -2.94 7.71 -16.13
C TYR A 46 -3.48 8.42 -17.36
N GLU A 47 -3.14 7.94 -18.56
CA GLU A 47 -3.56 8.50 -19.84
C GLU A 47 -5.08 8.41 -20.03
N LYS A 48 -5.66 7.26 -19.66
CA LYS A 48 -7.12 7.03 -19.74
C LYS A 48 -7.90 7.67 -18.61
N GLY A 49 -7.22 8.19 -17.59
CA GLY A 49 -7.86 8.78 -16.42
C GLY A 49 -8.60 7.75 -15.56
N ASP A 50 -8.19 6.47 -15.57
CA ASP A 50 -8.88 5.38 -14.87
C ASP A 50 -8.98 5.63 -13.34
N ARG A 51 -8.04 6.39 -12.77
CA ARG A 51 -8.06 6.81 -11.35
C ARG A 51 -9.21 7.76 -11.00
N PHE A 52 -9.87 8.36 -11.98
CA PHE A 52 -11.05 9.21 -11.81
C PHE A 52 -12.35 8.45 -12.05
N ALA A 53 -12.29 7.16 -12.39
CA ALA A 53 -13.47 6.33 -12.50
C ALA A 53 -14.23 6.31 -11.16
N LYS A 54 -15.56 6.42 -11.22
CA LYS A 54 -16.42 6.45 -10.03
C LYS A 54 -16.20 5.24 -9.13
N ASP A 55 -15.87 4.09 -9.70
CA ASP A 55 -15.60 2.88 -8.92
C ASP A 55 -14.27 2.94 -8.17
N PHE A 56 -13.25 3.60 -8.71
CA PHE A 56 -11.97 3.79 -8.01
C PHE A 56 -12.09 4.84 -6.89
N LEU A 57 -12.82 5.93 -7.16
CA LEU A 57 -13.05 7.01 -6.19
C LEU A 57 -13.81 6.57 -4.95
N LYS A 58 -14.62 5.50 -5.03
CA LYS A 58 -15.25 4.88 -3.86
C LYS A 58 -14.22 4.38 -2.85
N PHE A 59 -13.11 3.82 -3.33
CA PHE A 59 -12.04 3.29 -2.49
C PHE A 59 -11.04 4.37 -2.06
N ASN A 60 -10.73 5.31 -2.95
CA ASN A 60 -9.77 6.37 -2.66
C ASN A 60 -10.27 7.71 -3.21
N PRO A 61 -10.89 8.57 -2.36
CA PRO A 61 -11.35 9.88 -2.79
C PRO A 61 -10.20 10.81 -3.19
N TYR A 62 -8.99 10.54 -2.72
CA TYR A 62 -7.77 11.26 -3.10
C TYR A 62 -7.22 10.83 -4.45
N HIS A 63 -7.83 9.86 -5.16
CA HIS A 63 -7.49 9.51 -6.54
C HIS A 63 -5.98 9.25 -6.76
N CYS A 64 -5.31 8.75 -5.72
CA CYS A 64 -3.86 8.56 -5.67
C CYS A 64 -3.48 7.09 -5.78
N LEU A 65 -2.24 6.85 -6.19
CA LEU A 65 -1.63 5.52 -6.24
C LEU A 65 -0.31 5.51 -5.46
N PRO A 66 0.07 4.37 -4.88
CA PRO A 66 -0.66 3.10 -4.87
C PRO A 66 -1.86 3.11 -3.91
N THR A 67 -2.88 2.31 -4.23
CA THR A 67 -4.05 2.06 -3.36
C THR A 67 -4.23 0.56 -3.18
N LEU A 68 -4.30 0.10 -1.94
CA LEU A 68 -4.57 -1.29 -1.57
C LEU A 68 -6.05 -1.44 -1.19
N VAL A 69 -6.71 -2.47 -1.71
CA VAL A 69 -8.10 -2.80 -1.37
C VAL A 69 -8.17 -4.26 -0.96
N GLU A 70 -8.76 -4.51 0.22
CA GLU A 70 -9.03 -5.85 0.73
C GLU A 70 -10.54 -6.11 0.79
N LYS A 71 -10.96 -7.24 0.21
CA LYS A 71 -12.33 -7.75 0.34
C LYS A 71 -12.40 -8.66 1.56
N ILE A 72 -13.24 -8.30 2.52
CA ILE A 72 -13.43 -9.03 3.77
C ILE A 72 -14.64 -9.95 3.63
N LYS A 73 -14.60 -11.13 4.25
CA LYS A 73 -15.74 -12.07 4.24
C LYS A 73 -16.90 -11.47 5.06
N SER A 74 -18.08 -11.42 4.44
CA SER A 74 -19.31 -10.83 4.99
C SER A 74 -19.80 -11.46 6.31
N SER A 75 -19.35 -12.65 6.69
CA SER A 75 -19.75 -13.32 7.93
C SER A 75 -19.01 -12.82 9.19
N GLU A 76 -18.00 -11.97 9.03
CA GLU A 76 -17.10 -11.56 10.13
C GLU A 76 -16.79 -10.06 10.11
N ALA A 77 -17.60 -9.24 9.42
CA ALA A 77 -17.54 -7.78 9.51
C ALA A 77 -17.73 -7.38 10.97
N SER A 78 -16.62 -7.12 11.67
CA SER A 78 -16.62 -6.90 13.10
C SER A 78 -17.27 -5.55 13.39
N SER A 79 -18.03 -5.46 14.47
CA SER A 79 -18.69 -4.25 14.98
C SER A 79 -17.75 -3.10 15.38
N THR A 80 -16.45 -3.25 15.15
CA THR A 80 -15.44 -2.20 15.36
C THR A 80 -15.24 -1.45 14.06
N GLY A 81 -16.15 -0.52 13.78
CA GLY A 81 -16.02 0.45 12.69
C GLY A 81 -14.79 1.32 12.90
N GLY A 82 -13.62 0.83 12.46
CA GLY A 82 -12.45 1.68 12.26
C GLY A 82 -12.76 2.64 11.12
N GLN A 83 -12.37 3.91 11.27
CA GLN A 83 -12.40 4.89 10.18
C GLN A 83 -11.59 4.32 9.00
N GLY A 84 -12.27 3.72 8.01
CA GLY A 84 -11.64 3.07 6.85
C GLY A 84 -12.30 1.77 6.37
N GLU A 85 -13.21 1.18 7.16
CA GLU A 85 -14.05 0.06 6.67
C GLU A 85 -15.36 0.59 6.09
N ASP A 86 -15.62 0.27 4.82
CA ASP A 86 -16.91 0.54 4.20
C ASP A 86 -17.98 -0.41 4.76
N GLN A 87 -19.23 0.07 4.80
CA GLN A 87 -20.41 -0.72 5.21
C GLN A 87 -20.61 -2.04 4.42
N LYS A 88 -19.83 -2.23 3.35
CA LYS A 88 -19.88 -3.38 2.43
C LYS A 88 -18.84 -4.48 2.73
N GLY A 89 -18.02 -4.32 3.77
CA GLY A 89 -16.97 -5.29 4.11
C GLY A 89 -15.74 -5.17 3.20
N GLU A 90 -15.41 -3.96 2.79
CA GLU A 90 -14.22 -3.64 2.01
C GLU A 90 -13.34 -2.69 2.83
N PHE A 91 -12.03 -2.97 2.87
CA PHE A 91 -11.03 -2.12 3.50
C PHE A 91 -10.15 -1.53 2.42
N SER A 92 -9.95 -0.22 2.44
CA SER A 92 -9.08 0.48 1.50
C SER A 92 -8.00 1.28 2.23
N LEU A 93 -6.81 1.31 1.65
CA LEU A 93 -5.66 2.03 2.20
C LEU A 93 -4.84 2.65 1.07
N TRP A 94 -4.61 3.95 1.15
CA TRP A 94 -3.68 4.68 0.31
C TRP A 94 -2.61 5.35 1.19
N GLU A 95 -1.57 5.90 0.54
CA GLU A 95 -0.23 6.21 1.08
C GLU A 95 0.76 5.05 1.03
N SER A 96 1.79 5.21 0.19
CA SER A 96 2.78 4.15 -0.07
C SER A 96 3.47 3.61 1.19
N GLN A 97 3.81 4.48 2.15
CA GLN A 97 4.47 4.05 3.39
C GLN A 97 3.51 3.33 4.34
N ALA A 98 2.24 3.75 4.39
CA ALA A 98 1.22 3.06 5.17
C ALA A 98 0.93 1.67 4.58
N VAL A 99 0.84 1.57 3.25
CA VAL A 99 0.66 0.30 2.54
C VAL A 99 1.83 -0.65 2.80
N LEU A 100 3.09 -0.18 2.77
CA LEU A 100 4.26 -1.02 3.10
C LEU A 100 4.16 -1.58 4.52
N ARG A 101 3.93 -0.72 5.51
CA ARG A 101 3.80 -1.14 6.92
C ARG A 101 2.65 -2.13 7.09
N TYR A 102 1.53 -1.88 6.42
CA TYR A 102 0.37 -2.78 6.41
C TYR A 102 0.74 -4.15 5.87
N LEU A 103 1.37 -4.23 4.70
CA LEU A 103 1.82 -5.49 4.11
C LEU A 103 2.78 -6.24 5.04
N CYS A 104 3.70 -5.53 5.70
CA CYS A 104 4.60 -6.15 6.66
C CYS A 104 3.87 -6.75 7.87
N ALA A 105 2.92 -6.01 8.44
CA ALA A 105 2.09 -6.49 9.55
C ALA A 105 1.15 -7.62 9.13
N ARG A 106 0.69 -7.62 7.88
CA ARG A 106 -0.27 -8.57 7.33
C ARG A 106 0.34 -9.92 6.97
N PHE A 107 1.61 -9.94 6.60
CA PHE A 107 2.36 -11.14 6.18
C PHE A 107 3.59 -11.40 7.05
N PRO A 108 3.42 -11.58 8.38
CA PRO A 108 4.55 -11.76 9.29
C PRO A 108 5.29 -13.09 9.08
N GLU A 109 4.67 -14.04 8.37
CA GLU A 109 5.24 -15.36 8.09
C GLU A 109 6.27 -15.33 6.93
N SER A 110 6.35 -14.24 6.17
CA SER A 110 7.35 -14.10 5.10
C SER A 110 8.70 -13.70 5.71
N GLU A 111 9.74 -14.50 5.44
CA GLU A 111 11.11 -14.20 5.91
C GLU A 111 11.62 -12.87 5.35
N VAL A 112 11.35 -12.59 4.07
CA VAL A 112 11.70 -11.31 3.42
C VAL A 112 11.03 -10.13 4.12
N VAL A 113 9.78 -10.31 4.59
CA VAL A 113 9.07 -9.28 5.36
C VAL A 113 9.71 -9.08 6.73
N GLN A 114 10.08 -10.17 7.42
CA GLN A 114 10.71 -10.07 8.73
C GLN A 114 12.10 -9.44 8.66
N ASP A 115 12.85 -9.70 7.59
CA ASP A 115 14.14 -9.06 7.33
C ASP A 115 13.99 -7.57 7.02
N ALA A 116 13.05 -7.20 6.14
CA ALA A 116 12.81 -5.82 5.75
C ALA A 116 12.16 -4.96 6.84
N TYR A 117 11.31 -5.54 7.70
CA TYR A 117 10.60 -4.81 8.77
C TYR A 117 10.50 -5.62 10.07
N PRO A 118 11.62 -5.79 10.81
CA PRO A 118 11.68 -6.59 12.03
C PRO A 118 10.75 -6.09 13.15
N ASN A 119 10.42 -6.96 14.09
CA ASN A 119 9.61 -6.63 15.28
C ASN A 119 10.39 -5.94 16.42
N ASP A 120 11.72 -5.89 16.34
CA ASP A 120 12.51 -5.13 17.31
C ASP A 120 12.16 -3.64 17.22
N ILE A 121 11.78 -3.05 18.36
CA ILE A 121 11.27 -1.69 18.43
C ILE A 121 12.30 -0.64 18.01
N ARG A 122 13.59 -0.86 18.28
CA ARG A 122 14.64 0.11 17.99
C ARG A 122 15.00 0.09 16.51
N ILE A 123 15.08 -1.10 15.93
CA ILE A 123 15.30 -1.29 14.49
C ILE A 123 14.10 -0.72 13.72
N ARG A 124 12.88 -1.06 14.15
CA ARG A 124 11.65 -0.54 13.53
C ARG A 124 11.56 0.99 13.59
N ALA A 125 11.88 1.59 14.73
CA ALA A 125 11.91 3.06 14.86
C ALA A 125 12.93 3.71 13.90
N LYS A 126 14.07 3.07 13.63
CA LYS A 126 15.05 3.55 12.64
C LYS A 126 14.55 3.41 11.21
N ILE A 127 13.86 2.32 10.88
CA ILE A 127 13.22 2.14 9.59
C ILE A 127 12.12 3.19 9.40
N ASP A 128 11.25 3.37 10.38
CA ASP A 128 10.17 4.36 10.36
C ASP A 128 10.71 5.78 10.19
N GLN A 129 11.77 6.14 10.93
CA GLN A 129 12.49 7.40 10.75
C GLN A 129 12.89 7.63 9.29
N MET A 130 13.43 6.61 8.61
CA MET A 130 13.85 6.72 7.21
C MET A 130 12.69 6.74 6.23
N LEU A 131 11.63 5.96 6.47
CA LEU A 131 10.42 5.97 5.65
C LEU A 131 9.74 7.35 5.69
N ASP A 132 9.67 7.95 6.88
CA ASP A 132 9.04 9.25 7.09
C ASP A 132 9.93 10.38 6.56
N TYR A 133 11.25 10.35 6.81
CA TYR A 133 12.20 11.30 6.19
C TYR A 133 12.13 11.25 4.66
N ARG A 134 12.04 10.04 4.09
CA ARG A 134 11.86 9.88 2.64
C ARG A 134 10.60 10.58 2.16
N HIS A 135 9.46 10.37 2.83
CA HIS A 135 8.16 10.88 2.40
C HIS A 135 8.04 12.39 2.59
N CYS A 136 8.41 12.89 3.77
CA CYS A 136 8.20 14.28 4.17
C CYS A 136 9.30 15.23 3.66
N THR A 137 10.51 14.74 3.41
CA THR A 137 11.67 15.59 3.09
C THR A 137 12.29 15.23 1.76
N LEU A 138 12.82 14.01 1.63
CA LEU A 138 13.60 13.64 0.44
C LEU A 138 12.74 13.68 -0.83
N TYR A 139 11.54 13.11 -0.79
CA TYR A 139 10.65 13.05 -1.96
C TYR A 139 10.25 14.45 -2.44
N SER A 140 9.90 15.35 -1.51
CA SER A 140 9.59 16.74 -1.83
C SER A 140 10.78 17.43 -2.51
N LEU A 141 12.01 17.20 -2.02
CA LEU A 141 13.21 17.75 -2.61
C LEU A 141 13.49 17.18 -4.01
N VAL A 142 13.39 15.86 -4.18
CA VAL A 142 13.60 15.19 -5.48
C VAL A 142 12.59 15.71 -6.51
N CYS A 143 11.31 15.83 -6.17
CA CYS A 143 10.31 16.41 -7.06
C CYS A 143 10.66 17.84 -7.45
N LYS A 144 11.14 18.67 -6.51
CA LYS A 144 11.56 20.05 -6.83
C LYS A 144 12.72 20.06 -7.81
N VAL A 145 13.77 19.26 -7.58
CA VAL A 145 14.93 19.21 -8.48
C VAL A 145 14.54 18.71 -9.87
N PHE A 146 13.78 17.61 -9.94
CA PHE A 146 13.38 17.00 -11.20
C PHE A 146 12.44 17.90 -12.03
N MET A 147 11.50 18.59 -11.38
CA MET A 147 10.58 19.50 -12.07
C MET A 147 11.25 20.82 -12.47
N LEU A 148 12.32 21.24 -11.78
CA LEU A 148 13.09 22.45 -12.12
C LEU A 148 14.16 22.20 -13.19
N SER A 149 14.58 20.94 -13.41
CA SER A 149 15.53 20.61 -14.48
C SER A 149 14.94 20.64 -15.89
N GLU A 150 13.63 20.88 -16.03
CA GLU A 150 12.94 21.00 -17.32
C GLU A 150 12.50 22.44 -17.66
N THR A 151 12.98 23.44 -16.91
CA THR A 151 12.84 24.88 -17.23
C THR A 151 14.20 25.52 -17.47
#